data_AF-A0A088F1B4-F1
#
_entry.id   AF-A0A088F1B4-F1
#
_cell.length_a   1.000
_cell.length_b   1.000
_cell.length_c   1.000
_cell.angle_alpha   90.00
_cell.angle_beta   90.00
_cell.angle_gamma   90.00
#
_symmetry.space_group_name_H-M   'P 1'
#
loop_
_entity.id
_entity.type
_entity.pdbx_description
1 polymer ?
#
loop_
_entity_poly.entity_id
_entity_poly.type
_entity_poly.pdbx_seq_one_letter_code
_entity_poly.pdbx_strand_id
1 'polypeptide(L)'
;MKTLNFIKKYALAMVAAAVVITFSAFKATGVNIQQARYTVAVYFDGDETNQAQVEDSSNWTTTPNSETCDGANELACMQLVEHTDLTGTSLDPVKIALGAQNTPSGYIPTRTGGTSPTPFRAINRT
;
A
#
# COMPACT_ATOMS: atom_id res chain seq x y z
N MET A 1 29.20 64.82 -15.32
CA MET A 1 27.86 64.58 -14.74
C MET A 1 26.83 64.55 -15.88
N LYS A 2 26.34 63.37 -16.29
CA LYS A 2 25.13 63.08 -17.14
C LYS A 2 25.13 61.64 -17.73
N THR A 3 25.76 60.67 -17.07
CA THR A 3 25.84 59.26 -17.53
C THR A 3 24.92 58.30 -16.75
N LEU A 4 24.17 58.80 -15.77
CA LEU A 4 23.39 57.98 -14.82
C LEU A 4 21.99 57.56 -15.31
N ASN A 5 21.54 58.03 -16.48
CA ASN A 5 20.18 57.77 -16.97
C ASN A 5 20.09 56.74 -18.12
N PHE A 6 21.21 56.20 -18.61
CA PHE A 6 21.20 55.20 -19.68
C PHE A 6 21.18 53.74 -19.16
N ILE A 7 21.73 53.50 -17.96
CA ILE A 7 21.86 52.15 -17.38
C ILE A 7 20.49 51.58 -16.93
N LYS A 8 19.56 52.43 -16.50
CA LYS A 8 18.24 51.97 -16.01
C LYS A 8 17.31 51.44 -17.12
N LYS A 9 17.50 51.84 -18.38
CA LYS A 9 16.60 51.46 -19.49
C LYS A 9 16.91 50.07 -20.07
N TYR A 10 18.12 49.55 -19.87
CA TYR A 10 18.56 48.25 -20.37
C TYR A 10 18.85 47.21 -19.28
N ALA A 11 18.87 47.62 -18.00
CA ALA A 11 18.98 46.69 -16.87
C ALA A 11 17.80 45.70 -16.81
N LEU A 12 16.58 46.11 -17.23
CA LEU A 12 15.42 45.21 -17.28
C LEU A 12 15.46 44.23 -18.46
N ALA A 13 16.17 44.56 -19.55
CA ALA A 13 16.26 43.73 -20.75
C ALA A 13 17.34 42.63 -20.65
N MET A 14 18.35 42.81 -19.80
CA MET A 14 19.39 41.80 -19.56
C MET A 14 18.99 40.73 -18.53
N VAL A 15 18.00 41.01 -17.67
CA VAL A 15 17.43 40.00 -16.74
C VAL A 15 16.55 38.99 -17.49
N ALA A 16 16.07 39.32 -18.70
CA ALA A 16 15.29 38.40 -19.53
C ALA A 16 16.15 37.36 -20.28
N ALA A 17 17.48 37.48 -20.29
CA ALA A 17 18.37 36.63 -21.10
C ALA A 17 19.10 35.52 -20.33
N ALA A 18 18.84 35.32 -19.05
CA ALA A 18 19.54 34.30 -18.26
C ALA A 18 18.67 33.71 -17.14
N VAL A 19 17.62 32.99 -17.49
CA VAL A 19 17.19 31.85 -16.67
C VAL A 19 17.36 30.61 -17.50
N VAL A 20 18.45 29.93 -17.18
CA VAL A 20 18.94 28.69 -17.73
C VAL A 20 17.83 27.64 -17.67
N ILE A 21 17.54 27.10 -18.85
CA ILE A 21 16.71 25.94 -19.10
C ILE A 21 17.46 24.70 -18.58
N THR A 22 17.40 24.40 -17.28
CA THR A 22 17.88 23.12 -16.76
C THR A 22 17.09 22.66 -15.56
N PHE A 23 15.91 22.10 -15.80
CA PHE A 23 15.56 20.81 -15.21
C PHE A 23 14.80 20.03 -16.26
N SER A 24 15.53 19.10 -16.86
CA SER A 24 15.13 17.86 -17.52
C SER A 24 13.75 17.83 -18.15
N ALA A 25 13.72 17.47 -19.43
CA ALA A 25 12.56 16.80 -20.00
C ALA A 25 12.12 15.65 -19.06
N PHE A 26 11.08 15.87 -18.27
CA PHE A 26 10.18 14.80 -17.90
C PHE A 26 9.48 14.40 -19.21
N LYS A 27 10.20 13.67 -20.05
CA LYS A 27 9.53 12.71 -20.91
C LYS A 27 8.86 11.78 -19.92
N ALA A 28 7.55 11.91 -19.77
CA ALA A 28 6.70 10.84 -19.27
C ALA A 28 6.74 9.71 -20.31
N THR A 29 7.93 9.14 -20.54
CA THR A 29 8.11 7.83 -21.16
C THR A 29 7.62 6.85 -20.13
N GLY A 30 6.41 6.34 -20.37
CA GLY A 30 5.73 5.43 -19.48
C GLY A 30 4.86 6.15 -18.47
N VAL A 31 3.72 6.69 -18.91
CA VAL A 31 2.50 6.29 -18.22
C VAL A 31 2.45 4.76 -18.37
N ASN A 32 3.19 4.05 -17.50
CA ASN A 32 2.60 2.86 -16.92
C ASN A 32 1.35 3.44 -16.32
N ILE A 33 0.23 3.22 -17.00
CA ILE A 33 -1.09 3.42 -16.44
C ILE A 33 -0.92 2.80 -15.06
N GLN A 34 -0.85 3.62 -14.00
CA GLN A 34 -0.75 3.09 -12.65
C GLN A 34 -1.96 2.19 -12.58
N GLN A 35 -1.73 0.89 -12.69
CA GLN A 35 -2.76 -0.10 -12.63
C GLN A 35 -3.40 0.18 -11.29
N ALA A 36 -4.62 0.72 -11.31
CA ALA A 36 -5.23 1.26 -10.12
C ALA A 36 -5.15 0.16 -9.06
N ARG A 37 -4.33 0.39 -8.03
CA ARG A 37 -4.10 -0.60 -6.99
C ARG A 37 -5.33 -0.59 -6.11
N TYR A 38 -6.31 -1.40 -6.47
CA TYR A 38 -7.54 -1.54 -5.70
C TYR A 38 -7.21 -2.32 -4.43
N THR A 39 -7.26 -1.61 -3.30
CA THR A 39 -7.19 -2.25 -1.99
C THR A 39 -8.49 -2.97 -1.72
N VAL A 40 -8.40 -4.23 -1.33
CA VAL A 40 -9.52 -5.11 -0.99
C VAL A 40 -9.36 -5.57 0.46
N ALA A 41 -10.45 -5.57 1.22
CA ALA A 41 -10.46 -6.19 2.54
C ALA A 41 -10.76 -7.69 2.38
N VAL A 42 -9.92 -8.52 3.01
CA VAL A 42 -10.21 -9.93 3.26
C VAL A 42 -10.41 -10.13 4.76
N TYR A 43 -11.45 -10.84 5.14
CA TYR A 43 -11.86 -11.13 6.49
C TYR A 43 -11.55 -12.57 6.82
N PHE A 44 -11.23 -12.83 8.09
CA PHE A 44 -11.03 -14.16 8.60
C PHE A 44 -12.38 -14.79 8.98
N ASP A 45 -12.66 -15.97 8.44
CA ASP A 45 -13.92 -16.72 8.61
C ASP A 45 -13.71 -18.04 9.39
N GLY A 46 -12.52 -18.27 9.96
CA GLY A 46 -12.20 -19.46 10.75
C GLY A 46 -12.27 -19.25 12.26
N ASP A 47 -11.77 -20.23 13.01
CA ASP A 47 -11.56 -20.20 14.47
C ASP A 47 -10.19 -19.60 14.80
N GLU A 48 -10.17 -18.41 15.37
CA GLU A 48 -8.95 -17.66 15.70
C GLU A 48 -8.16 -18.26 16.87
N THR A 49 -8.73 -19.22 17.59
CA THR A 49 -8.03 -20.00 18.61
C THR A 49 -7.29 -21.20 18.02
N ASN A 50 -7.49 -21.46 16.72
CA ASN A 50 -6.85 -22.54 15.98
C ASN A 50 -5.79 -22.00 15.01
N GLN A 51 -4.52 -22.25 15.32
CA GLN A 51 -3.36 -21.83 14.51
C GLN A 51 -3.51 -22.22 13.03
N ALA A 52 -3.86 -23.48 12.75
CA ALA A 52 -3.94 -23.99 11.39
C ALA A 52 -5.02 -23.30 10.56
N GLN A 53 -6.10 -22.83 11.20
CA GLN A 53 -7.15 -22.10 10.51
C GLN A 53 -6.72 -20.68 10.17
N VAL A 54 -6.01 -19.99 11.08
CA VAL A 54 -5.44 -18.65 10.81
C VAL A 54 -4.39 -18.70 9.69
N GLU A 55 -3.63 -19.79 9.60
CA GLU A 55 -2.62 -20.01 8.54
C GLU A 55 -3.23 -20.38 7.18
N ASP A 56 -4.43 -20.95 7.17
CA ASP A 56 -5.11 -21.37 5.94
C ASP A 56 -5.69 -20.16 5.18
N SER A 57 -5.05 -19.83 4.06
CA SER A 57 -5.45 -18.71 3.19
C SER A 57 -6.89 -18.83 2.65
N SER A 58 -7.48 -20.03 2.63
CA SER A 58 -8.87 -20.21 2.21
C SER A 58 -9.89 -19.66 3.21
N ASN A 59 -9.51 -19.52 4.49
CA ASN A 59 -10.32 -18.86 5.53
C ASN A 59 -10.24 -17.33 5.47
N TRP A 60 -9.45 -16.76 4.55
CA TRP A 60 -9.31 -15.32 4.34
C TRP A 60 -10.02 -14.92 3.06
N THR A 61 -11.25 -14.41 3.18
CA THR A 61 -12.13 -14.16 2.04
C THR A 61 -12.62 -12.72 1.96
N THR A 62 -13.07 -12.26 0.80
CA THR A 62 -13.68 -10.94 0.65
C THR A 62 -15.08 -10.83 1.26
N THR A 63 -15.62 -11.91 1.83
CA THR A 63 -16.91 -11.92 2.51
C THR A 63 -16.73 -11.30 3.88
N PRO A 64 -17.44 -10.20 4.21
CA PRO A 64 -17.36 -9.64 5.55
C PRO A 64 -17.80 -10.64 6.62
N ASN A 65 -16.99 -10.80 7.66
CA ASN A 65 -17.41 -11.47 8.89
C ASN A 65 -18.29 -10.51 9.73
N SER A 66 -18.89 -11.03 10.80
CA SER A 66 -19.68 -10.23 11.75
C SER A 66 -18.84 -9.55 12.84
N GLU A 67 -17.52 -9.62 12.74
CA GLU A 67 -16.60 -9.20 13.79
C GLU A 67 -16.24 -7.72 13.68
N THR A 68 -15.90 -7.09 14.81
CA THR A 68 -15.37 -5.73 14.83
C THR A 68 -13.85 -5.78 14.92
N CYS A 69 -13.17 -5.38 13.84
CA CYS A 69 -11.71 -5.29 13.81
C CYS A 69 -11.24 -3.96 14.40
N ASP A 70 -11.02 -3.94 15.71
CA ASP A 70 -10.66 -2.74 16.48
C ASP A 70 -9.15 -2.37 16.42
N GLY A 71 -8.32 -3.25 15.85
CA GLY A 71 -6.88 -3.06 15.72
C GLY A 71 -6.07 -3.55 16.93
N ALA A 72 -6.71 -4.12 17.96
CA ALA A 72 -5.99 -4.83 19.02
C ALA A 72 -5.36 -6.11 18.46
N ASN A 73 -4.19 -6.49 18.97
CA ASN A 73 -3.40 -7.61 18.44
C ASN A 73 -3.59 -8.88 19.28
N GLU A 74 -4.84 -9.30 19.49
CA GLU A 74 -5.17 -10.52 20.24
C GLU A 74 -5.68 -11.62 19.30
N LEU A 75 -6.62 -11.31 18.40
CA LEU A 75 -7.27 -12.30 17.53
C LEU A 75 -7.28 -11.85 16.06
N ALA A 76 -7.22 -12.81 15.14
CA ALA A 76 -7.38 -12.56 13.70
C ALA A 76 -8.73 -11.91 13.38
N CYS A 77 -8.77 -10.98 12.41
CA CYS A 77 -10.02 -10.33 12.02
C CYS A 77 -10.07 -10.00 10.53
N MET A 78 -9.22 -9.08 10.04
CA MET A 78 -9.16 -8.79 8.60
C MET A 78 -7.75 -8.35 8.14
N GLN A 79 -7.55 -8.30 6.83
CA GLN A 79 -6.35 -7.77 6.19
C GLN A 79 -6.70 -6.95 4.95
N LEU A 80 -5.94 -5.89 4.71
CA LEU A 80 -5.99 -5.14 3.45
C LEU A 80 -4.95 -5.70 2.46
N VAL A 81 -5.42 -6.14 1.30
CA VAL A 81 -4.59 -6.68 0.20
C VAL A 81 -4.87 -5.97 -1.11
N GLU A 82 -4.12 -6.27 -2.17
CA GLU A 82 -4.47 -5.87 -3.52
C GLU A 82 -5.34 -6.94 -4.20
N HIS A 83 -6.20 -6.55 -5.14
CA HIS A 83 -7.02 -7.52 -5.88
C HIS A 83 -6.19 -8.62 -6.57
N THR A 84 -4.94 -8.33 -6.95
CA THR A 84 -3.99 -9.28 -7.55
C THR A 84 -3.43 -10.31 -6.58
N ASP A 85 -3.70 -10.15 -5.27
CA ASP A 85 -3.34 -11.09 -4.21
C ASP A 85 -4.42 -12.16 -4.00
N LEU A 86 -5.52 -12.09 -4.76
CA LEU A 86 -6.67 -12.99 -4.64
C LEU A 86 -6.73 -13.99 -5.79
N THR A 87 -7.23 -15.18 -5.50
CA THR A 87 -7.76 -16.12 -6.49
C THR A 87 -9.27 -16.23 -6.27
N GLY A 88 -10.04 -15.56 -7.13
CA GLY A 88 -11.47 -15.38 -6.90
C GLY A 88 -11.74 -14.45 -5.71
N THR A 89 -12.40 -14.96 -4.67
CA THR A 89 -12.74 -14.22 -3.44
C THR A 89 -11.83 -14.57 -2.26
N SER A 90 -10.87 -15.47 -2.42
CA SER A 90 -9.98 -15.92 -1.35
C SER A 90 -8.55 -15.47 -1.60
N LEU A 91 -7.77 -15.37 -0.52
CA LEU A 91 -6.34 -15.05 -0.59
C LEU A 91 -5.59 -16.13 -1.37
N ASP A 92 -4.73 -15.73 -2.32
CA ASP A 92 -3.86 -16.65 -3.06
C ASP A 92 -2.60 -16.96 -2.23
N PRO A 93 -2.40 -18.23 -1.79
CA PRO A 93 -1.25 -18.61 -0.97
C PRO A 93 0.10 -18.46 -1.69
N VAL A 94 0.13 -18.41 -3.03
CA VAL A 94 1.35 -18.14 -3.80
C VAL A 94 1.72 -16.65 -3.78
N LYS A 95 0.71 -15.77 -3.62
CA LYS A 95 0.90 -14.32 -3.52
C LYS A 95 1.25 -13.91 -2.11
N ILE A 96 0.49 -14.39 -1.13
CA ILE A 96 0.69 -14.12 0.29
C ILE A 96 0.59 -15.45 1.03
N ALA A 97 1.73 -15.99 1.45
CA ALA A 97 1.75 -17.13 2.34
C ALA A 97 1.61 -16.65 3.79
N LEU A 98 0.60 -17.20 4.49
CA LEU A 98 0.30 -16.85 5.87
C LEU A 98 1.05 -17.75 6.86
N GLY A 99 1.34 -17.18 8.01
CA GLY A 99 1.66 -17.87 9.26
C GLY A 99 0.77 -17.32 10.36
N ALA A 100 0.91 -17.86 11.57
CA ALA A 100 0.21 -17.37 12.74
C ALA A 100 1.17 -17.06 13.89
N GLN A 101 0.94 -15.95 14.58
CA GLN A 101 1.62 -15.60 15.81
C GLN A 101 0.66 -15.83 16.99
N ASN A 102 1.11 -16.58 17.99
CA ASN A 102 0.35 -16.81 19.20
C ASN A 102 0.24 -15.52 20.05
N THR A 103 -0.93 -15.35 20.66
CA THR A 103 -1.26 -14.30 21.63
C THR A 103 -1.88 -14.96 22.87
N PRO A 104 -2.15 -14.21 23.96
CA PRO A 104 -2.85 -14.76 25.12
C PRO A 104 -4.26 -15.30 24.82
N SER A 105 -4.93 -14.73 23.82
CA SER A 105 -6.34 -15.01 23.51
C SER A 105 -6.50 -15.97 22.33
N GLY A 106 -5.50 -16.09 21.45
CA GLY A 106 -5.54 -16.95 20.26
C GLY A 106 -4.35 -16.70 19.34
N TYR A 107 -4.65 -16.42 18.07
CA TYR A 107 -3.65 -16.20 17.03
C TYR A 107 -3.98 -14.99 16.15
N ILE A 108 -2.94 -14.27 15.74
CA ILE A 108 -3.00 -13.23 14.71
C ILE A 108 -2.22 -13.68 13.46
N PRO A 109 -2.63 -13.27 12.25
CA PRO A 109 -1.92 -13.64 11.03
C PRO A 109 -0.56 -12.93 10.95
N THR A 110 0.39 -13.61 10.35
CA THR A 110 1.67 -13.06 9.91
C THR A 110 1.93 -13.45 8.47
N ARG A 111 2.86 -12.76 7.79
CA ARG A 111 3.33 -13.17 6.47
C ARG A 111 4.60 -13.99 6.59
N THR A 112 4.59 -15.20 6.05
CA THR A 112 5.75 -16.09 6.01
C THR A 112 6.42 -16.12 4.63
N GLY A 113 5.73 -15.68 3.58
CA GLY A 113 6.28 -15.63 2.24
C GLY A 113 5.31 -15.14 1.16
N GLY A 114 5.49 -15.66 -0.05
CA GLY A 114 4.70 -15.31 -1.23
C GLY A 114 5.32 -14.20 -2.09
N THR A 115 4.84 -14.10 -3.33
CA THR A 115 5.43 -13.25 -4.38
C THR A 115 4.90 -11.82 -4.42
N SER A 116 3.85 -11.51 -3.66
CA SER A 116 3.21 -10.19 -3.70
C SER A 116 4.10 -9.08 -3.15
N PRO A 117 4.21 -7.91 -3.81
CA PRO A 117 4.87 -6.73 -3.24
C PRO A 117 3.99 -5.99 -2.24
N THR A 118 2.72 -6.38 -2.05
CA THR A 118 1.78 -5.71 -1.14
C THR A 118 2.30 -5.78 0.31
N PRO A 119 2.41 -4.64 1.02
CA PRO A 119 2.77 -4.66 2.44
C PRO A 119 1.74 -5.45 3.24
N PHE A 120 2.22 -6.28 4.17
CA PHE A 120 1.33 -7.03 5.06
C PHE A 120 0.65 -6.08 6.06
N ARG A 121 -0.68 -6.00 6.03
CA ARG A 121 -1.47 -5.05 6.83
C ARG A 121 -2.72 -5.74 7.40
N ALA A 122 -2.52 -6.53 8.44
CA ALA A 122 -3.62 -7.08 9.24
C ALA A 122 -4.21 -6.00 10.16
N ILE A 123 -5.52 -6.03 10.33
CA ILE A 123 -6.27 -5.27 11.33
C ILE A 123 -6.96 -6.34 12.18
N ASN A 124 -6.36 -6.58 13.34
CA ASN A 124 -6.74 -7.63 14.29
C ASN A 124 -7.83 -7.11 15.24
N ARG A 125 -8.25 -7.94 16.19
CA ARG A 125 -9.23 -7.60 17.22
C ARG A 125 -8.79 -8.02 18.62
N THR A 126 -9.54 -7.56 19.62
CA THR A 126 -9.49 -8.07 21.00
C THR A 126 -10.08 -9.47 21.07
#